data_AF-A0A355T4W2-F1
#
_entry.id   AF-A0A355T4W2-F1
#
_cell.length_a   1.000
_cell.length_b   1.000
_cell.length_c   1.000
_cell.angle_alpha   90.00
_cell.angle_beta   90.00
_cell.angle_gamma   90.00
#
_symmetry.space_group_name_H-M   'P 1'
#
loop_
_entity.id
_entity.type
_entity.pdbx_description
1 polymer ?
#
loop_
_entity_poly.entity_id
_entity_poly.type
_entity_poly.pdbx_seq_one_letter_code
_entity_poly.pdbx_strand_id
1 'polypeptide(L)'
;MSRPIFLIIAVLAVLGGVAWLAFELVDEAGETRGFSRVHGPVLTLDTHVDIPPTYTTLPEVDPGLETRLQVDLPKMERGGLDAAFFIVYVGQTARTEDNYAAAKEAALVKFNAIHAMTDALYPSRIGLASTPADVVDIHGSGRKVAMIGIENGYVIGKDLSLVEEYYDRGARYMTLAHVGHNDIADSSMPRIDLGDAPAEHGGLSVFGREVVKEMNRLGMMVDISHISHDAMMQAVELSEAPAIASHSATTALADHPRNLTDDQMRALAAKGGIAQIVAFSTYV
;
A
#
# COMPACT_ATOMS: atom_id res chain seq x y z
N MET A 1 -40.23 63.76 -17.51
CA MET A 1 -38.86 63.92 -18.04
C MET A 1 -37.87 63.70 -16.90
N SER A 2 -36.83 62.89 -17.17
CA SER A 2 -35.53 62.72 -16.46
C SER A 2 -35.46 62.14 -15.02
N ARG A 3 -34.66 61.05 -14.92
CA ARG A 3 -34.21 60.18 -13.78
C ARG A 3 -33.20 60.92 -12.84
N PRO A 4 -32.51 60.32 -11.82
CA PRO A 4 -32.48 58.94 -11.27
C PRO A 4 -32.36 58.82 -9.71
N ILE A 5 -32.53 57.62 -9.13
CA ILE A 5 -31.76 57.17 -7.94
C ILE A 5 -31.34 55.71 -8.18
N PHE A 6 -30.13 55.53 -8.70
CA PHE A 6 -29.38 54.28 -8.75
C PHE A 6 -28.20 54.50 -7.79
N LEU A 7 -28.35 54.19 -6.49
CA LEU A 7 -27.20 54.19 -5.58
C LEU A 7 -27.45 53.47 -4.23
N ILE A 8 -28.07 52.29 -4.19
CA ILE A 8 -28.05 51.43 -2.97
C ILE A 8 -28.00 49.94 -3.34
N ILE A 9 -27.10 49.54 -4.25
CA ILE A 9 -26.84 48.09 -4.49
C ILE A 9 -25.34 47.74 -4.38
N ALA A 10 -24.42 48.71 -4.41
CA ALA A 10 -22.99 48.41 -4.39
C ALA A 10 -22.37 48.14 -3.01
N VAL A 11 -23.04 48.44 -1.88
CA VAL A 11 -22.44 48.29 -0.53
C VAL A 11 -22.81 46.95 0.15
N LEU A 12 -23.99 46.41 -0.11
CA LEU A 12 -24.42 45.13 0.48
C LEU A 12 -23.78 43.90 -0.19
N ALA A 13 -23.44 43.98 -1.49
CA ALA A 13 -22.76 42.89 -2.19
C ALA A 13 -21.29 42.76 -1.76
N VAL A 14 -20.62 43.87 -1.44
CA VAL A 14 -19.24 43.87 -0.95
C VAL A 14 -19.15 43.33 0.48
N LEU A 15 -20.08 43.71 1.37
CA LEU A 15 -20.10 43.20 2.75
C LEU A 15 -20.46 41.70 2.82
N GLY A 16 -21.40 41.23 1.98
CA GLY A 16 -21.74 39.81 1.88
C GLY A 16 -20.59 38.96 1.31
N GLY A 17 -19.89 39.46 0.28
CA GLY A 17 -18.71 38.80 -0.28
C GLY A 17 -17.54 38.72 0.70
N VAL A 18 -17.28 39.78 1.47
CA VAL A 18 -16.22 39.80 2.50
C VAL A 18 -16.54 38.88 3.68
N ALA A 19 -17.81 38.80 4.10
CA ALA A 19 -18.24 37.90 5.17
C ALA A 19 -18.20 36.42 4.75
N TRP A 20 -18.55 36.11 3.49
CA TRP A 20 -18.47 34.75 2.96
C TRP A 20 -17.00 34.31 2.77
N LEU A 21 -16.14 35.17 2.21
CA LEU A 21 -14.69 34.91 2.14
C LEU A 21 -14.07 34.72 3.52
N ALA A 22 -14.47 35.54 4.50
CA ALA A 22 -13.97 35.43 5.87
C ALA A 22 -14.48 34.16 6.57
N PHE A 23 -15.70 33.70 6.26
CA PHE A 23 -16.21 32.43 6.77
C PHE A 23 -15.46 31.25 6.16
N GLU A 24 -15.26 31.24 4.84
CA GLU A 24 -14.51 30.20 4.12
C GLU A 24 -13.04 30.14 4.56
N LEU A 25 -12.38 31.29 4.74
CA LEU A 25 -11.03 31.39 5.31
C LEU A 25 -10.96 30.94 6.78
N VAL A 26 -12.01 31.17 7.58
CA VAL A 26 -12.07 30.72 8.99
C VAL A 26 -12.37 29.23 9.08
N ASP A 27 -13.15 28.68 8.15
CA ASP A 27 -13.45 27.25 8.04
C ASP A 27 -12.22 26.47 7.55
N GLU A 28 -11.54 26.94 6.49
CA GLU A 28 -10.24 26.41 6.06
C GLU A 28 -9.17 26.55 7.16
N ALA A 29 -9.11 27.70 7.86
CA ALA A 29 -8.20 27.88 8.99
C ALA A 29 -8.57 27.00 10.20
N GLY A 30 -9.85 26.66 10.37
CA GLY A 30 -10.36 25.77 11.41
C GLY A 30 -10.05 24.30 11.10
N GLU A 31 -10.30 23.86 9.87
CA GLU A 31 -9.95 22.54 9.34
C GLU A 31 -8.44 22.31 9.32
N THR A 32 -7.65 23.28 8.86
CA THR A 32 -6.17 23.19 8.89
C THR A 32 -5.62 23.15 10.31
N ARG A 33 -6.18 23.93 11.25
CA ARG A 33 -5.82 23.83 12.68
C ARG A 33 -6.21 22.49 13.30
N GLY A 34 -7.36 21.92 12.91
CA GLY A 34 -7.79 20.59 13.32
C GLY A 34 -6.88 19.50 12.77
N PHE A 35 -6.54 19.58 11.48
CA PHE A 35 -5.61 18.71 10.78
C PHE A 35 -4.24 18.72 11.45
N SER A 36 -3.60 19.88 11.61
CA SER A 36 -2.26 19.97 12.22
C SER A 36 -2.24 19.49 13.68
N ARG A 37 -3.36 19.62 14.41
CA ARG A 37 -3.46 19.16 15.81
C ARG A 37 -3.51 17.64 15.94
N VAL A 38 -4.14 16.94 15.00
CA VAL A 38 -4.26 15.47 15.01
C VAL A 38 -3.10 14.82 14.26
N HIS A 39 -2.73 15.38 13.12
CA HIS A 39 -1.73 14.83 12.20
C HIS A 39 -0.29 15.11 12.65
N GLY A 40 0.01 16.31 13.17
CA GLY A 40 1.37 16.68 13.58
C GLY A 40 2.02 15.80 14.66
N PRO A 41 1.30 15.29 15.69
CA PRO A 41 1.89 14.46 16.73
C PRO A 41 1.86 12.94 16.45
N VAL A 42 1.26 12.48 15.35
CA VAL A 42 1.14 11.04 15.05
C VAL A 42 2.10 10.66 13.94
N LEU A 43 2.75 9.50 14.09
CA LEU A 43 3.47 8.88 12.99
C LEU A 43 2.45 8.35 11.99
N THR A 44 2.51 8.84 10.76
CA THR A 44 1.65 8.35 9.68
C THR A 44 2.37 7.31 8.83
N LEU A 45 1.64 6.24 8.49
CA LEU A 45 2.18 5.12 7.75
C LEU A 45 1.19 4.68 6.69
N ASP A 46 1.67 4.54 5.45
CA ASP A 46 0.95 3.87 4.37
C ASP A 46 1.54 2.48 4.13
N THR A 47 0.69 1.46 4.10
CA THR A 47 1.13 0.06 3.92
C THR A 47 1.25 -0.37 2.48
N HIS A 48 0.96 0.48 1.49
CA HIS A 48 0.97 0.07 0.09
C HIS A 48 1.20 1.22 -0.91
N VAL A 49 2.46 1.52 -1.21
CA VAL A 49 2.86 2.49 -2.24
C VAL A 49 3.54 1.81 -3.42
N ASP A 50 2.80 1.74 -4.53
CA ASP A 50 3.29 1.19 -5.80
C ASP A 50 4.44 2.01 -6.40
N ILE A 51 5.46 1.29 -6.88
CA ILE A 51 6.57 1.87 -7.64
C ILE A 51 6.68 1.25 -9.05
N PRO A 52 6.98 2.06 -10.08
CA PRO A 52 7.17 1.56 -11.43
C PRO A 52 8.51 0.82 -11.59
N PRO A 53 8.68 -0.04 -12.61
CA PRO A 53 9.96 -0.71 -12.88
C PRO A 53 11.14 0.25 -13.11
N THR A 54 10.87 1.48 -13.54
CA THR A 54 11.88 2.52 -13.78
C THR A 54 12.10 3.46 -12.59
N TYR A 55 11.54 3.15 -11.42
CA TYR A 55 11.69 3.97 -10.20
C TYR A 55 13.16 4.30 -9.94
N THR A 56 13.47 5.55 -9.58
CA THR A 56 14.84 6.11 -9.39
C THR A 56 15.72 6.26 -10.63
N THR A 57 15.32 5.73 -11.79
CA THR A 57 16.16 5.74 -13.01
C THR A 57 15.76 6.79 -14.04
N LEU A 58 14.52 7.31 -13.95
CA LEU A 58 14.02 8.36 -14.83
C LEU A 58 13.46 9.54 -14.01
N PRO A 59 13.67 10.80 -14.43
CA PRO A 59 13.21 11.97 -13.66
C PRO A 59 11.72 12.01 -13.35
N GLU A 60 10.87 11.49 -14.24
CA GLU A 60 9.41 11.46 -14.07
C GLU A 60 8.91 10.50 -12.98
N VAL A 61 9.79 9.67 -12.43
CA VAL A 61 9.53 8.69 -11.37
C VAL A 61 10.66 8.67 -10.34
N ASP A 62 11.43 9.75 -10.26
CA ASP A 62 12.47 9.94 -9.24
C ASP A 62 11.81 10.40 -7.92
N PRO A 63 11.93 9.64 -6.83
CA PRO A 63 11.28 9.99 -5.56
C PRO A 63 11.81 11.26 -4.90
N GLY A 64 12.99 11.76 -5.29
CA GLY A 64 13.50 13.02 -4.77
C GLY A 64 12.81 14.26 -5.34
N LEU A 65 12.16 14.11 -6.50
CA LEU A 65 11.52 15.18 -7.26
C LEU A 65 10.02 15.19 -7.03
N GLU A 66 9.37 16.33 -7.32
CA GLU A 66 7.92 16.39 -7.36
C GLU A 66 7.45 15.89 -8.74
N THR A 67 6.95 14.65 -8.78
CA THR A 67 6.65 13.91 -10.01
C THR A 67 5.15 13.76 -10.27
N ARG A 68 4.79 12.95 -11.28
CA ARG A 68 3.40 12.51 -11.52
C ARG A 68 2.94 11.40 -10.56
N LEU A 69 3.85 10.79 -9.80
CA LEU A 69 3.49 9.78 -8.81
C LEU A 69 2.70 10.44 -7.67
N GLN A 70 1.83 9.66 -7.03
CA GLN A 70 1.05 10.13 -5.88
C GLN A 70 1.91 10.28 -4.63
N VAL A 71 2.99 9.50 -4.54
CA VAL A 71 3.96 9.53 -3.44
C VAL A 71 5.35 9.81 -4.00
N ASP A 72 5.96 10.89 -3.52
CA ASP A 72 7.38 11.24 -3.65
C ASP A 72 7.80 12.05 -2.41
N LEU A 73 9.09 12.22 -2.18
CA LEU A 73 9.60 12.85 -0.96
C LEU A 73 9.06 14.27 -0.75
N PRO A 74 8.99 15.16 -1.76
CA PRO A 74 8.34 16.47 -1.59
C PRO A 74 6.88 16.37 -1.14
N LYS A 75 6.10 15.44 -1.69
CA LYS A 75 4.70 15.21 -1.28
C LYS A 75 4.59 14.58 0.11
N MET A 76 5.49 13.65 0.47
CA MET A 76 5.56 13.08 1.82
C MET A 76 5.88 14.14 2.88
N GLU A 77 6.80 15.06 2.57
CA GLU A 77 7.18 16.17 3.45
C GLU A 77 6.01 17.15 3.63
N ARG A 78 5.37 17.57 2.55
CA ARG A 78 4.26 18.54 2.59
C ARG A 78 2.95 17.95 3.12
N GLY A 79 2.68 16.69 2.81
CA GLY A 79 1.47 15.97 3.22
C GLY A 79 1.60 15.27 4.57
N GLY A 80 2.78 15.32 5.20
CA GLY A 80 3.06 14.71 6.49
C GLY A 80 2.95 13.19 6.51
N LEU A 81 3.26 12.51 5.38
CA LEU A 81 3.45 11.06 5.34
C LEU A 81 4.85 10.73 5.87
N ASP A 82 4.95 9.99 6.97
CA ASP A 82 6.24 9.73 7.63
C ASP A 82 6.88 8.42 7.19
N ALA A 83 6.06 7.39 7.00
CA ALA A 83 6.50 6.05 6.64
C ALA A 83 5.66 5.48 5.51
N ALA A 84 6.29 4.69 4.63
CA ALA A 84 5.57 3.95 3.60
C ALA A 84 6.22 2.61 3.31
N PHE A 85 5.39 1.61 3.03
CA PHE A 85 5.83 0.39 2.35
C PHE A 85 5.90 0.64 0.84
N PHE A 86 7.09 0.58 0.28
CA PHE A 86 7.33 0.66 -1.16
C PHE A 86 7.31 -0.74 -1.77
N ILE A 87 6.51 -0.90 -2.84
CA ILE A 87 6.04 -2.24 -3.23
C ILE A 87 6.86 -2.87 -4.36
N VAL A 88 7.43 -4.03 -4.05
CA VAL A 88 7.99 -4.99 -5.00
C VAL A 88 6.83 -5.78 -5.60
N TYR A 89 6.09 -5.15 -6.51
CA TYR A 89 5.02 -5.79 -7.28
C TYR A 89 5.54 -6.39 -8.58
N VAL A 90 5.16 -7.63 -8.89
CA VAL A 90 5.31 -8.22 -10.22
C VAL A 90 3.99 -8.88 -10.65
N GLY A 91 3.51 -8.49 -11.83
CA GLY A 91 2.24 -8.98 -12.36
C GLY A 91 2.24 -10.47 -12.69
N GLN A 92 1.09 -11.10 -12.50
CA GLN A 92 0.90 -12.53 -12.79
C GLN A 92 1.06 -12.81 -14.29
N THR A 93 1.85 -13.83 -14.62
CA THR A 93 1.98 -14.39 -15.97
C THR A 93 1.83 -15.92 -15.92
N ALA A 94 1.99 -16.58 -17.08
CA ALA A 94 1.94 -18.03 -17.15
C ALA A 94 3.04 -18.65 -16.25
N ARG A 95 2.66 -19.67 -15.49
CA ARG A 95 3.50 -20.37 -14.51
C ARG A 95 4.49 -21.33 -15.18
N THR A 96 5.56 -20.77 -15.72
CA THR A 96 6.67 -21.50 -16.37
C THR A 96 8.01 -21.10 -15.74
N GLU A 97 9.00 -21.98 -15.81
CA GLU A 97 10.36 -21.71 -15.27
C GLU A 97 10.95 -20.40 -15.79
N ASP A 98 10.85 -20.13 -17.10
CA ASP A 98 11.33 -18.89 -17.71
C ASP A 98 10.63 -17.64 -17.13
N ASN A 99 9.31 -17.74 -16.89
CA ASN A 99 8.55 -16.62 -16.36
C ASN A 99 8.78 -16.42 -14.86
N TYR A 100 9.02 -17.48 -14.09
CA TYR A 100 9.44 -17.35 -12.69
C TYR A 100 10.81 -16.68 -12.60
N ALA A 101 11.77 -17.08 -13.45
CA ALA A 101 13.07 -16.43 -13.52
C ALA A 101 12.95 -14.94 -13.88
N ALA A 102 12.12 -14.61 -14.88
CA ALA A 102 11.85 -13.22 -15.24
C ALA A 102 11.16 -12.44 -14.09
N ALA A 103 10.25 -13.07 -13.35
CA ALA A 103 9.59 -12.46 -12.21
C ALA A 103 10.57 -12.16 -11.07
N LYS A 104 11.49 -13.09 -10.79
CA LYS A 104 12.58 -12.88 -9.82
C LYS A 104 13.43 -11.68 -10.23
N GLU A 105 13.89 -11.61 -11.49
CA GLU A 105 14.70 -10.49 -11.96
C GLU A 105 13.93 -9.15 -11.87
N ALA A 106 12.66 -9.12 -12.25
CA ALA A 106 11.82 -7.93 -12.12
C ALA A 106 11.64 -7.49 -10.66
N ALA A 107 11.51 -8.44 -9.72
CA ALA A 107 11.45 -8.14 -8.30
C ALA A 107 12.78 -7.53 -7.81
N LEU A 108 13.93 -8.09 -8.22
CA LEU A 108 15.25 -7.58 -7.86
C LEU A 108 15.49 -6.15 -8.35
N VAL A 109 14.98 -5.77 -9.53
CA VAL A 109 15.01 -4.39 -10.01
C VAL A 109 14.35 -3.44 -9.01
N LYS A 110 13.18 -3.80 -8.46
CA LYS A 110 12.45 -2.97 -7.50
C LYS A 110 13.11 -2.93 -6.13
N PHE A 111 13.62 -4.07 -5.63
CA PHE A 111 14.46 -4.09 -4.42
C PHE A 111 15.64 -3.12 -4.56
N ASN A 112 16.39 -3.23 -5.65
CA ASN A 112 17.56 -2.39 -5.90
C ASN A 112 17.18 -0.90 -6.00
N ALA A 113 16.04 -0.56 -6.58
CA ALA A 113 15.57 0.82 -6.65
C ALA A 113 15.25 1.39 -5.26
N ILE A 114 14.64 0.61 -4.36
CA ILE A 114 14.34 1.05 -2.99
C ILE A 114 15.64 1.26 -2.20
N HIS A 115 16.59 0.32 -2.29
CA HIS A 115 17.92 0.46 -1.68
C HIS A 115 18.69 1.67 -2.25
N ALA A 116 18.64 1.88 -3.58
CA ALA A 116 19.27 3.04 -4.20
C ALA A 116 18.69 4.36 -3.67
N MET A 117 17.36 4.44 -3.52
CA MET A 117 16.69 5.60 -2.92
C MET A 117 17.18 5.88 -1.50
N THR A 118 17.27 4.87 -0.63
CA THR A 118 17.58 5.05 0.80
C THR A 118 19.07 5.20 1.09
N ASP A 119 19.94 4.55 0.32
CA ASP A 119 21.34 4.39 0.68
C ASP A 119 22.26 5.30 -0.13
N ALA A 120 21.90 5.58 -1.38
CA ALA A 120 22.76 6.29 -2.33
C ALA A 120 22.22 7.65 -2.75
N LEU A 121 20.94 7.72 -3.12
CA LEU A 121 20.35 8.92 -3.74
C LEU A 121 19.88 9.93 -2.69
N TYR A 122 19.15 9.47 -1.67
CA TYR A 122 18.51 10.35 -0.68
C TYR A 122 18.74 9.94 0.78
N PRO A 123 19.95 9.54 1.20
CA PRO A 123 20.22 9.07 2.56
C PRO A 123 20.05 10.17 3.64
N SER A 124 19.98 11.45 3.27
CA SER A 124 19.65 12.52 4.22
C SER A 124 18.16 12.78 4.38
N ARG A 125 17.30 12.21 3.52
CA ARG A 125 15.85 12.47 3.49
C ARG A 125 15.01 11.26 3.85
N ILE A 126 15.43 10.04 3.48
CA ILE A 126 14.67 8.81 3.73
C ILE A 126 15.60 7.66 4.09
N GLY A 127 15.20 6.78 5.03
CA GLY A 127 15.95 5.60 5.43
C GLY A 127 15.14 4.32 5.39
N LEU A 128 15.80 3.19 5.18
CA LEU A 128 15.17 1.87 5.16
C LEU A 128 15.00 1.33 6.59
N ALA A 129 13.77 1.00 6.95
CA ALA A 129 13.41 0.34 8.20
C ALA A 129 13.03 -1.11 7.95
N SER A 130 13.48 -1.96 8.87
CA SER A 130 13.21 -3.39 8.85
C SER A 130 12.61 -3.88 10.18
N THR A 131 12.61 -3.02 11.19
CA THR A 131 11.97 -3.24 12.49
C THR A 131 11.16 -2.02 12.91
N PRO A 132 10.18 -2.16 13.82
CA PRO A 132 9.49 -1.00 14.40
C PRO A 132 10.44 0.00 15.10
N ALA A 133 11.56 -0.49 15.67
CA ALA A 133 12.56 0.38 16.26
C ALA A 133 13.26 1.24 15.20
N ASP A 134 13.62 0.65 14.05
CA ASP A 134 14.19 1.40 12.92
C ASP A 134 13.22 2.51 12.45
N VAL A 135 11.91 2.22 12.40
CA VAL A 135 10.89 3.21 12.03
C VAL A 135 10.94 4.41 12.98
N VAL A 136 10.97 4.16 14.30
CA VAL A 136 11.02 5.20 15.33
C VAL A 136 12.32 5.99 15.26
N ASP A 137 13.47 5.32 15.12
CA ASP A 137 14.79 5.95 15.10
C ASP A 137 15.00 6.81 13.84
N ILE A 138 14.61 6.29 12.67
CA ILE A 138 14.72 7.02 11.41
C ILE A 138 13.79 8.23 11.42
N HIS A 139 12.53 8.07 11.84
CA HIS A 139 11.59 9.18 11.96
C HIS A 139 12.09 10.24 12.97
N GLY A 140 12.63 9.81 14.11
CA GLY A 140 13.21 10.69 15.13
C GLY A 140 14.42 11.50 14.66
N SER A 141 15.10 11.05 13.60
CA SER A 141 16.17 11.82 12.94
C SER A 141 15.65 12.93 12.00
N GLY A 142 14.33 13.03 11.80
CA GLY A 142 13.69 13.93 10.86
C GLY A 142 13.63 13.40 9.42
N ARG A 143 14.05 12.15 9.18
CA ARG A 143 13.97 11.48 7.89
C ARG A 143 12.61 10.78 7.72
N LYS A 144 12.21 10.60 6.46
CA LYS A 144 11.13 9.69 6.07
C LYS A 144 11.58 8.23 6.21
N VAL A 145 10.62 7.33 6.29
CA VAL A 145 10.87 5.90 6.48
C VAL A 145 10.36 5.12 5.27
N ALA A 146 11.24 4.34 4.65
CA ALA A 146 10.87 3.32 3.69
C ALA A 146 10.85 1.96 4.36
N MET A 147 9.84 1.16 4.07
CA MET A 147 9.80 -0.29 4.32
C MET A 147 9.54 -1.00 3.00
N ILE A 148 9.79 -2.30 2.94
CA ILE A 148 9.59 -3.07 1.70
C ILE A 148 8.48 -4.09 1.90
N GLY A 149 7.50 -4.04 1.00
CA GLY A 149 6.44 -5.04 0.86
C GLY A 149 6.53 -5.72 -0.49
N ILE A 150 6.24 -7.02 -0.55
CA ILE A 150 6.14 -7.75 -1.81
C ILE A 150 4.67 -7.93 -2.12
N GLU A 151 4.26 -7.55 -3.33
CA GLU A 151 2.92 -7.83 -3.82
C GLU A 151 3.00 -8.87 -4.93
N ASN A 152 2.19 -9.91 -4.77
CA ASN A 152 2.22 -11.16 -5.54
C ASN A 152 3.40 -12.08 -5.19
N GLY A 153 3.13 -13.11 -4.38
CA GLY A 153 4.08 -14.19 -4.10
C GLY A 153 4.51 -14.97 -5.35
N TYR A 154 3.95 -14.72 -6.53
CA TYR A 154 4.43 -15.27 -7.80
C TYR A 154 5.94 -15.11 -8.03
N VAL A 155 6.56 -14.06 -7.47
CA VAL A 155 8.00 -13.80 -7.57
C VAL A 155 8.88 -14.91 -6.99
N ILE A 156 8.36 -15.77 -6.10
CA ILE A 156 9.12 -16.91 -5.58
C ILE A 156 8.97 -18.18 -6.44
N GLY A 157 8.05 -18.21 -7.41
CA GLY A 157 7.70 -19.41 -8.16
C GLY A 157 7.40 -20.59 -7.24
N LYS A 158 8.23 -21.63 -7.31
CA LYS A 158 8.19 -22.82 -6.43
C LYS A 158 9.42 -22.97 -5.54
N ASP A 159 10.22 -21.91 -5.43
CA ASP A 159 11.46 -21.90 -4.64
C ASP A 159 11.21 -21.20 -3.29
N LEU A 160 11.02 -22.01 -2.26
CA LEU A 160 10.76 -21.52 -0.89
C LEU A 160 11.93 -20.67 -0.35
N SER A 161 13.16 -20.90 -0.82
CA SER A 161 14.34 -20.17 -0.31
C SER A 161 14.31 -18.68 -0.65
N LEU A 162 13.52 -18.28 -1.66
CA LEU A 162 13.36 -16.88 -2.02
C LEU A 162 12.59 -16.07 -0.98
N VAL A 163 11.81 -16.72 -0.10
CA VAL A 163 11.16 -16.02 1.01
C VAL A 163 12.22 -15.45 1.97
N GLU A 164 13.23 -16.25 2.34
CA GLU A 164 14.35 -15.80 3.16
C GLU A 164 15.25 -14.83 2.39
N GLU A 165 15.56 -15.10 1.11
CA GLU A 165 16.35 -14.16 0.28
C GLU A 165 15.72 -12.76 0.26
N TYR A 166 14.40 -12.68 0.09
CA TYR A 166 13.69 -11.41 0.04
C TYR A 166 13.52 -10.76 1.42
N TYR A 167 13.37 -11.56 2.48
CA TYR A 167 13.40 -11.07 3.86
C TYR A 167 14.75 -10.40 4.18
N ASP A 168 15.86 -11.03 3.80
CA ASP A 168 17.21 -10.51 4.01
C ASP A 168 17.48 -9.23 3.21
N ARG A 169 16.79 -9.06 2.07
CA ARG A 169 16.77 -7.80 1.30
C ARG A 169 15.91 -6.71 1.91
N GLY A 170 15.25 -6.96 3.04
CA GLY A 170 14.47 -5.98 3.81
C GLY A 170 12.96 -6.08 3.64
N ALA A 171 12.42 -7.05 2.90
CA ALA A 171 10.98 -7.25 2.83
C ALA A 171 10.41 -7.67 4.19
N ARG A 172 9.29 -7.05 4.60
CA ARG A 172 8.64 -7.34 5.89
C ARG A 172 7.20 -7.82 5.77
N TYR A 173 6.63 -7.79 4.57
CA TYR A 173 5.46 -8.60 4.24
C TYR A 173 5.55 -9.13 2.81
N MET A 174 4.77 -10.18 2.53
CA MET A 174 4.48 -10.63 1.17
C MET A 174 3.00 -10.96 1.04
N THR A 175 2.33 -10.46 -0.01
CA THR A 175 0.96 -10.85 -0.33
C THR A 175 0.94 -12.12 -1.19
N LEU A 176 0.16 -13.11 -0.76
CA LEU A 176 0.31 -14.50 -1.23
C LEU A 176 -0.01 -14.67 -2.73
N ALA A 177 -0.94 -13.90 -3.28
CA ALA A 177 -1.21 -13.80 -4.72
C ALA A 177 -1.66 -12.39 -5.10
N HIS A 178 -1.73 -12.06 -6.39
CA HIS A 178 -2.33 -10.82 -6.90
C HIS A 178 -3.59 -11.15 -7.73
N VAL A 179 -3.94 -10.38 -8.75
CA VAL A 179 -4.92 -10.75 -9.78
C VAL A 179 -4.38 -11.94 -10.60
N GLY A 180 -5.08 -13.07 -10.54
CA GLY A 180 -4.69 -14.36 -11.10
C GLY A 180 -4.14 -15.34 -10.06
N HIS A 181 -4.48 -16.61 -10.20
CA HIS A 181 -3.97 -17.68 -9.34
C HIS A 181 -2.47 -17.87 -9.53
N ASN A 182 -1.80 -18.30 -8.47
CA ASN A 182 -0.40 -18.71 -8.53
C ASN A 182 -0.19 -20.05 -7.78
N ASP A 183 1.07 -20.50 -7.67
CA ASP A 183 1.39 -21.76 -6.99
C ASP A 183 1.22 -21.73 -5.47
N ILE A 184 0.91 -20.57 -4.89
CA ILE A 184 0.74 -20.34 -3.45
C ILE A 184 -0.74 -20.33 -3.08
N ALA A 185 -1.55 -19.53 -3.77
CA ALA A 185 -2.93 -19.26 -3.38
C ALA A 185 -3.86 -18.96 -4.56
N ASP A 186 -5.15 -19.27 -4.34
CA ASP A 186 -6.24 -18.79 -5.18
C ASP A 186 -6.44 -17.29 -4.97
N SER A 187 -6.47 -16.54 -6.07
CA SER A 187 -6.82 -15.11 -6.14
C SER A 187 -8.33 -14.88 -6.03
N SER A 188 -8.73 -13.75 -5.45
CA SER A 188 -10.11 -13.25 -5.51
C SER A 188 -10.54 -12.84 -6.91
N MET A 189 -9.59 -12.59 -7.81
CA MET A 189 -9.82 -12.20 -9.19
C MET A 189 -9.04 -13.14 -10.13
N PRO A 190 -9.54 -14.36 -10.41
CA PRO A 190 -8.90 -15.28 -11.34
C PRO A 190 -8.77 -14.70 -12.76
N ARG A 191 -7.70 -15.08 -13.46
CA ARG A 191 -7.36 -14.64 -14.82
C ARG A 191 -7.67 -15.74 -15.83
N ILE A 192 -8.84 -15.62 -16.46
CA ILE A 192 -9.31 -16.56 -17.50
C ILE A 192 -8.31 -16.64 -18.67
N ASP A 193 -7.64 -15.54 -19.02
CA ASP A 193 -6.63 -15.50 -20.08
C ASP A 193 -5.35 -16.26 -19.74
N LEU A 194 -5.10 -16.53 -18.46
CA LEU A 194 -4.02 -17.41 -17.98
C LEU A 194 -4.51 -18.86 -17.76
N GLY A 195 -5.79 -19.13 -17.99
CA GLY A 195 -6.39 -20.45 -17.80
C GLY A 195 -6.87 -20.73 -16.38
N ASP A 196 -7.02 -19.71 -15.54
CA ASP A 196 -7.49 -19.90 -14.17
C ASP A 196 -8.93 -20.42 -14.14
N ALA A 197 -9.16 -21.45 -13.32
CA ALA A 197 -10.49 -21.87 -12.93
C ALA A 197 -11.08 -20.87 -11.90
N PRO A 198 -12.38 -20.95 -11.55
CA PRO A 198 -12.92 -20.14 -10.45
C PRO A 198 -12.24 -20.39 -9.10
N ALA A 199 -11.71 -21.59 -8.88
CA ALA A 199 -10.86 -21.98 -7.76
C ALA A 199 -9.93 -23.10 -8.22
N GLU A 200 -8.65 -23.05 -7.86
CA GLU A 200 -7.65 -24.06 -8.23
C GLU A 200 -7.23 -24.91 -7.03
N HIS A 201 -6.94 -24.26 -5.90
CA HIS A 201 -6.49 -24.93 -4.67
C HIS A 201 -7.60 -25.11 -3.65
N GLY A 202 -8.72 -24.40 -3.82
CA GLY A 202 -9.73 -24.23 -2.77
C GLY A 202 -9.19 -23.40 -1.62
N GLY A 203 -8.42 -22.35 -1.92
CA GLY A 203 -7.72 -21.50 -0.96
C GLY A 203 -6.20 -21.54 -1.12
N LEU A 204 -5.49 -22.08 -0.12
CA LEU A 204 -4.03 -22.24 -0.17
C LEU A 204 -3.64 -23.60 -0.75
N SER A 205 -2.63 -23.59 -1.64
CA SER A 205 -2.02 -24.83 -2.13
C SER A 205 -1.21 -25.52 -1.03
N VAL A 206 -0.74 -26.75 -1.28
CA VAL A 206 0.21 -27.43 -0.37
C VAL A 206 1.48 -26.60 -0.20
N PHE A 207 2.02 -26.07 -1.29
CA PHE A 207 3.20 -25.20 -1.26
C PHE A 207 2.92 -23.86 -0.56
N GLY A 208 1.75 -23.26 -0.78
CA GLY A 208 1.38 -22.00 -0.11
C GLY A 208 1.31 -22.12 1.41
N ARG A 209 0.93 -23.29 1.93
CA ARG A 209 0.99 -23.57 3.38
C ARG A 209 2.43 -23.65 3.90
N GLU A 210 3.37 -24.12 3.10
CA GLU A 210 4.80 -24.08 3.43
C GLU A 210 5.33 -22.65 3.41
N VAL A 211 4.91 -21.83 2.44
CA VAL A 211 5.25 -20.40 2.36
C VAL A 211 4.77 -19.65 3.59
N VAL A 212 3.51 -19.81 4.02
CA VAL A 212 2.98 -19.16 5.23
C VAL A 212 3.81 -19.53 6.47
N LYS A 213 4.19 -20.80 6.62
CA LYS A 213 5.04 -21.25 7.73
C LYS A 213 6.43 -20.64 7.68
N GLU A 214 7.03 -20.54 6.50
CA GLU A 214 8.35 -19.93 6.33
C GLU A 214 8.32 -18.43 6.64
N MET A 215 7.26 -17.73 6.21
CA MET A 215 7.03 -16.33 6.57
C MET A 215 6.93 -16.17 8.10
N ASN A 216 6.19 -17.05 8.78
CA ASN A 216 6.12 -17.02 10.24
C ASN A 216 7.47 -17.34 10.92
N ARG A 217 8.25 -18.30 10.41
CA ARG A 217 9.59 -18.61 10.91
C ARG A 217 10.52 -17.39 10.86
N LEU A 218 10.46 -16.63 9.77
CA LEU A 218 11.30 -15.45 9.54
C LEU A 218 10.81 -14.21 10.29
N GLY A 219 9.52 -14.15 10.63
CA GLY A 219 8.88 -12.92 11.12
C GLY A 219 8.44 -11.99 9.98
N MET A 220 8.25 -12.53 8.76
CA MET A 220 7.61 -11.82 7.65
C MET A 220 6.08 -11.85 7.83
N MET A 221 5.43 -10.69 7.74
CA MET A 221 3.98 -10.60 7.84
C MET A 221 3.30 -11.24 6.62
N VAL A 222 2.25 -12.01 6.88
CA VAL A 222 1.38 -12.58 5.83
C VAL A 222 0.37 -11.52 5.42
N ASP A 223 0.45 -11.06 4.16
CA ASP A 223 -0.55 -10.14 3.61
C ASP A 223 -1.63 -10.92 2.84
N ILE A 224 -2.87 -10.72 3.27
CA ILE A 224 -4.09 -11.38 2.76
C ILE A 224 -4.86 -10.51 1.78
N SER A 225 -4.31 -9.37 1.36
CA SER A 225 -4.84 -8.64 0.21
C SER A 225 -4.73 -9.54 -1.03
N HIS A 226 -5.60 -9.31 -2.02
CA HIS A 226 -5.73 -10.01 -3.32
C HIS A 226 -6.25 -11.44 -3.30
N ILE A 227 -5.98 -12.21 -2.26
CA ILE A 227 -6.35 -13.64 -2.25
C ILE A 227 -7.86 -13.85 -2.10
N SER A 228 -8.31 -15.02 -2.53
CA SER A 228 -9.70 -15.44 -2.42
C SER A 228 -10.15 -15.53 -0.96
N HIS A 229 -11.48 -15.58 -0.75
CA HIS A 229 -12.06 -15.76 0.57
C HIS A 229 -11.49 -16.99 1.30
N ASP A 230 -11.54 -18.17 0.65
CA ASP A 230 -11.03 -19.41 1.24
C ASP A 230 -9.52 -19.34 1.54
N ALA A 231 -8.73 -18.74 0.65
CA ALA A 231 -7.29 -18.57 0.86
C ALA A 231 -7.02 -17.68 2.08
N MET A 232 -7.74 -16.57 2.21
CA MET A 232 -7.64 -15.65 3.35
C MET A 232 -7.99 -16.35 4.65
N MET A 233 -9.13 -17.06 4.70
CA MET A 233 -9.58 -17.75 5.90
C MET A 233 -8.56 -18.81 6.34
N GLN A 234 -7.99 -19.55 5.37
CA GLN A 234 -6.95 -20.54 5.64
C GLN A 234 -5.62 -19.91 6.07
N ALA A 235 -5.22 -18.79 5.46
CA ALA A 235 -3.98 -18.09 5.82
C ALA A 235 -4.06 -17.53 7.24
N VAL A 236 -5.18 -16.89 7.61
CA VAL A 236 -5.41 -16.38 8.97
C VAL A 236 -5.46 -17.50 10.00
N GLU A 237 -6.07 -18.64 9.67
CA GLU A 237 -6.12 -19.77 10.60
C GLU A 237 -4.76 -20.44 10.75
N LEU A 238 -4.01 -20.59 9.66
CA LEU A 238 -2.69 -21.23 9.64
C LEU A 238 -1.60 -20.36 10.29
N SER A 239 -1.70 -19.03 10.17
CA SER A 239 -0.62 -18.15 10.61
C SER A 239 -0.48 -18.11 12.13
N GLU A 240 0.76 -18.23 12.60
CA GLU A 240 1.11 -18.18 14.03
C GLU A 240 1.23 -16.74 14.56
N ALA A 241 1.25 -15.75 13.67
CA ALA A 241 1.31 -14.33 13.98
C ALA A 241 0.15 -13.59 13.27
N PRO A 242 -0.23 -12.39 13.75
CA PRO A 242 -1.28 -11.60 13.09
C PRO A 242 -0.97 -11.34 11.61
N ALA A 243 -1.90 -11.72 10.73
CA ALA A 243 -1.86 -11.35 9.32
C ALA A 243 -2.31 -9.90 9.13
N ILE A 244 -2.00 -9.33 7.97
CA ILE A 244 -2.45 -7.99 7.57
C ILE A 244 -3.25 -8.07 6.26
N ALA A 245 -4.20 -7.16 6.07
CA ALA A 245 -4.63 -6.76 4.73
C ALA A 245 -4.01 -5.40 4.45
N SER A 246 -2.91 -5.36 3.69
CA SER A 246 -2.15 -4.13 3.43
C SER A 246 -2.93 -3.07 2.64
N HIS A 247 -3.90 -3.47 1.82
CA HIS A 247 -4.75 -2.56 1.04
C HIS A 247 -6.05 -3.25 0.63
N SER A 248 -7.05 -3.25 1.51
CA SER A 248 -8.38 -3.80 1.21
C SER A 248 -9.47 -2.90 1.77
N ALA A 249 -10.62 -2.82 1.10
CA ALA A 249 -11.81 -2.17 1.64
C ALA A 249 -12.82 -3.22 2.10
N THR A 250 -14.07 -2.82 2.33
CA THR A 250 -15.14 -3.70 2.83
C THR A 250 -16.26 -3.82 1.81
N THR A 251 -16.84 -5.02 1.73
CA THR A 251 -18.00 -5.31 0.88
C THR A 251 -19.23 -4.48 1.25
N ALA A 252 -19.28 -3.96 2.48
CA ALA A 252 -20.31 -3.03 2.92
C ALA A 252 -20.26 -1.66 2.20
N LEU A 253 -19.10 -1.25 1.67
CA LEU A 253 -18.95 -0.02 0.86
C LEU A 253 -19.19 -0.31 -0.62
N ALA A 254 -18.52 -1.36 -1.14
CA ALA A 254 -18.69 -1.81 -2.51
C ALA A 254 -18.62 -3.34 -2.58
N ASP A 255 -19.65 -3.96 -3.18
CA ASP A 255 -19.69 -5.41 -3.42
C ASP A 255 -18.72 -5.78 -4.54
N HIS A 256 -17.44 -5.94 -4.16
CA HIS A 256 -16.33 -6.22 -5.05
C HIS A 256 -15.48 -7.38 -4.49
N PRO A 257 -15.02 -8.35 -5.31
CA PRO A 257 -14.30 -9.52 -4.83
C PRO A 257 -12.97 -9.21 -4.12
N ARG A 258 -12.38 -8.01 -4.34
CA ARG A 258 -11.18 -7.55 -3.60
C ARG A 258 -11.46 -7.10 -2.17
N ASN A 259 -12.72 -6.86 -1.83
CA ASN A 259 -13.10 -6.32 -0.54
C ASN A 259 -13.37 -7.43 0.48
N LEU A 260 -13.10 -7.11 1.75
CA LEU A 260 -13.32 -8.03 2.86
C LEU A 260 -14.81 -8.10 3.20
N THR A 261 -15.28 -9.33 3.36
CA THR A 261 -16.57 -9.66 3.96
C THR A 261 -16.51 -9.49 5.49
N ASP A 262 -17.68 -9.38 6.12
CA ASP A 262 -17.79 -9.27 7.59
C ASP A 262 -17.14 -10.44 8.33
N ASP A 263 -17.28 -11.66 7.82
CA ASP A 263 -16.68 -12.86 8.41
C ASP A 263 -15.17 -12.88 8.24
N GLN A 264 -14.63 -12.45 7.09
CA GLN A 264 -13.17 -12.26 6.94
C GLN A 264 -12.62 -11.22 7.90
N MET A 265 -13.30 -10.07 8.06
CA MET A 265 -12.89 -9.03 9.01
C MET A 265 -12.92 -9.54 10.46
N ARG A 266 -13.95 -10.31 10.83
CA ARG A 266 -14.04 -10.93 12.17
C ARG A 266 -12.96 -11.98 12.40
N ALA A 267 -12.67 -12.82 11.40
CA ALA A 267 -11.61 -13.82 11.49
C ALA A 267 -10.24 -13.17 11.65
N LEU A 268 -9.94 -12.14 10.86
CA LEU A 268 -8.71 -11.36 10.95
C LEU A 268 -8.57 -10.72 12.35
N ALA A 269 -9.62 -10.04 12.82
CA ALA A 269 -9.61 -9.39 14.13
C ALA A 269 -9.47 -10.38 15.29
N ALA A 270 -10.06 -11.58 15.19
CA ALA A 270 -9.95 -12.62 16.22
C ALA A 270 -8.51 -13.12 16.42
N LYS A 271 -7.65 -12.97 15.40
CA LYS A 271 -6.21 -13.29 15.47
C LYS A 271 -5.33 -12.05 15.68
N GLY A 272 -5.94 -10.90 16.00
CA GLY A 272 -5.23 -9.63 16.21
C GLY A 272 -4.69 -8.98 14.93
N GLY A 273 -5.17 -9.42 13.75
CA GLY A 273 -4.75 -8.89 12.47
C GLY A 273 -5.27 -7.47 12.21
N ILE A 274 -4.71 -6.82 11.19
CA ILE A 274 -5.00 -5.43 10.84
C ILE A 274 -5.45 -5.34 9.39
N ALA A 275 -6.56 -4.65 9.14
CA ALA A 275 -6.97 -4.26 7.80
C ALA A 275 -6.65 -2.78 7.58
N GLN A 276 -5.83 -2.49 6.57
CA GLN A 276 -5.47 -1.15 6.14
C GLN A 276 -6.35 -0.77 4.95
N ILE A 277 -7.19 0.26 5.16
CA ILE A 277 -8.26 0.61 4.23
C ILE A 277 -7.67 1.34 3.02
N VAL A 278 -7.94 0.80 1.83
CA VAL A 278 -7.49 1.37 0.57
C VAL A 278 -8.49 2.39 0.03
N ALA A 279 -7.99 3.53 -0.46
CA ALA A 279 -8.78 4.57 -1.11
C ALA A 279 -8.82 4.39 -2.64
N PHE A 280 -9.09 3.17 -3.12
CA PHE A 280 -9.23 2.88 -4.54
C PHE A 280 -10.68 3.01 -4.96
N SER A 281 -10.99 3.90 -5.90
CA SER A 281 -12.37 4.33 -6.19
C SER A 281 -13.35 3.22 -6.62
N THR A 282 -12.85 2.08 -7.11
CA THR A 282 -13.72 0.94 -7.47
C THR A 282 -14.08 0.09 -6.24
N TYR A 283 -13.39 0.27 -5.12
CA TYR A 283 -13.53 -0.54 -3.90
C TYR A 283 -14.28 0.20 -2.79
N VAL A 284 -14.63 1.47 -2.97
CA VAL A 284 -15.30 2.34 -1.97
C VAL A 284 -16.50 3.07 -2.54
#